data_AF-A0A8T3Z7F3-F1
#
_entry.id   AF-A0A8T3Z7F3-F1
#
_cell.length_a   1.000
_cell.length_b   1.000
_cell.length_c   1.000
_cell.angle_alpha   90.00
_cell.angle_beta   90.00
_cell.angle_gamma   90.00
#
_symmetry.space_group_name_H-M   'P 1'
#
loop_
_entity.id
_entity.type
_entity.pdbx_description
1 polymer ?
#
loop_
_entity_poly.entity_id
_entity_poly.type
_entity_poly.pdbx_seq_one_letter_code
_entity_poly.pdbx_strand_id
1 'polypeptide(L)'
;MKQTYLTLLIILLTVGTLIFQVPEQLIVLGVLVVLSIILFAAKTVDKKHFFIICLAFVCLFYFTVVFYGPAVSIAKGAGVIYGNNWWESMLWIKNNTPECTTVATYWDPGHFIAAIAQRAVVFDGASQNDQIYYTYDGENYTVYTRPNENTTTHARIQDISTALFTGNETQAMELLKKYRKPGCNDMYFIASNDLIFKSGWWSYFSTWTPEKHGTQYGYQIMQRVSAQQVPSQNAVAYSFADSNNPDQVIVVFDKQGELRATFQQGNSFLTIKDIFYVDATGQGLITSAPDAQVNGMVYVLGNNNAVIYMPPELEQSLFTKMFFFNGAGLKNFEFIKDYGQEVKLFKVHFDGNGQTVVVR
;
A
#
# COMPACT_ATOMS: atom_id res chain seq x y z
N MET A 1 -33.99 -47.60 1.76
CA MET A 1 -34.36 -46.61 0.72
C MET A 1 -34.57 -45.20 1.26
N LYS A 2 -35.42 -44.93 2.26
CA LYS A 2 -35.74 -43.55 2.71
C LYS A 2 -34.54 -42.71 3.22
N GLN A 3 -33.58 -43.31 3.90
CA GLN A 3 -32.45 -42.59 4.50
C GLN A 3 -31.43 -42.11 3.45
N THR A 4 -31.23 -42.89 2.37
CA THR A 4 -30.30 -42.56 1.28
C THR A 4 -30.77 -41.35 0.49
N TYR A 5 -32.07 -41.22 0.20
CA TYR A 5 -32.63 -40.05 -0.48
C TYR A 5 -32.56 -38.78 0.36
N LEU A 6 -32.73 -38.90 1.68
CA LEU A 6 -32.59 -37.76 2.60
C LEU A 6 -31.15 -37.25 2.63
N THR A 7 -30.17 -38.16 2.72
CA THR A 7 -28.75 -37.80 2.67
C THR A 7 -28.38 -37.16 1.33
N LEU A 8 -28.87 -37.70 0.20
CA LEU A 8 -28.61 -37.15 -1.12
C LEU A 8 -29.22 -35.75 -1.30
N LEU A 9 -30.43 -35.54 -0.78
CA LEU A 9 -31.12 -34.25 -0.78
C LEU A 9 -30.37 -33.22 0.06
N ILE A 10 -29.91 -33.60 1.26
CA ILE A 10 -29.08 -32.73 2.11
C ILE A 10 -27.79 -32.36 1.37
N ILE A 11 -27.09 -33.33 0.77
CA ILE A 11 -25.84 -33.06 0.02
C ILE A 11 -26.09 -32.10 -1.15
N LEU A 12 -27.10 -32.37 -1.99
CA LEU A 12 -27.43 -31.52 -3.14
C LEU A 12 -27.79 -30.09 -2.73
N LEU A 13 -28.49 -29.93 -1.60
CA LEU A 13 -28.90 -28.63 -1.11
C LEU A 13 -27.76 -27.88 -0.41
N THR A 14 -26.85 -28.58 0.28
CA THR A 14 -25.63 -28.01 0.86
C THR A 14 -24.67 -27.53 -0.24
N VAL A 15 -24.57 -28.30 -1.32
CA VAL A 15 -23.84 -27.88 -2.54
C VAL A 15 -24.52 -26.68 -3.19
N GLY A 16 -25.85 -26.64 -3.25
CA GLY A 16 -26.63 -25.51 -3.74
C GLY A 16 -26.31 -24.21 -2.99
N THR A 17 -26.29 -24.23 -1.65
CA THR A 17 -25.98 -23.04 -0.84
C THR A 17 -24.58 -22.46 -1.07
N LEU A 18 -23.61 -23.28 -1.51
CA LEU A 18 -22.25 -22.83 -1.81
C LEU A 18 -22.12 -22.10 -3.16
N ILE A 19 -23.12 -22.22 -4.04
CA ILE A 19 -23.09 -21.67 -5.41
C ILE A 19 -23.77 -20.29 -5.49
N PHE A 20 -24.63 -19.95 -4.53
CA PHE A 20 -25.47 -18.75 -4.56
C PHE A 20 -24.87 -17.55 -3.81
N GLN A 21 -25.16 -16.31 -4.24
CA GLN A 21 -24.77 -15.10 -3.52
C GLN A 21 -25.63 -14.91 -2.25
N VAL A 22 -25.23 -13.99 -1.37
CA VAL A 22 -25.82 -13.81 -0.02
C VAL A 22 -27.36 -13.68 -0.01
N PRO A 23 -28.01 -12.88 -0.87
CA PRO A 23 -29.47 -12.78 -0.83
C PRO A 23 -30.18 -14.06 -1.28
N GLU A 24 -29.61 -14.80 -2.24
CA GLU A 24 -30.15 -16.07 -2.71
C GLU A 24 -29.92 -17.20 -1.67
N GLN A 25 -28.85 -17.13 -0.87
CA GLN A 25 -28.61 -18.06 0.24
C GLN A 25 -29.71 -18.00 1.31
N LEU A 26 -30.26 -16.82 1.61
CA LEU A 26 -31.38 -16.67 2.56
C LEU A 26 -32.64 -17.40 2.07
N ILE A 27 -32.90 -17.33 0.77
CA ILE A 27 -34.04 -18.01 0.13
C ILE A 27 -33.85 -19.53 0.23
N VAL A 28 -32.65 -20.02 -0.11
CA VAL A 28 -32.33 -21.46 -0.02
C VAL A 28 -32.43 -21.95 1.42
N LEU A 29 -31.92 -21.19 2.40
CA LEU A 29 -32.01 -21.55 3.82
C LEU A 29 -33.46 -21.56 4.32
N GLY A 30 -34.27 -20.60 3.89
CA GLY A 30 -35.71 -20.56 4.20
C GLY A 30 -36.47 -21.78 3.65
N VAL A 31 -36.20 -22.16 2.38
CA VAL A 31 -36.77 -23.37 1.77
C VAL A 31 -36.35 -24.63 2.53
N LEU A 32 -35.12 -24.68 3.02
CA LEU A 32 -34.59 -25.82 3.78
C LEU A 32 -35.21 -26.00 5.15
N VAL A 33 -35.44 -24.90 5.87
CA VAL A 33 -36.15 -24.92 7.15
C VAL A 33 -37.57 -25.43 6.94
N VAL A 34 -38.28 -24.93 5.91
CA VAL A 34 -39.64 -25.35 5.58
C VAL A 34 -39.68 -26.84 5.21
N LEU A 35 -38.77 -27.32 4.36
CA LEU A 35 -38.66 -28.74 4.01
C LEU A 35 -38.40 -29.63 5.23
N SER A 36 -37.55 -29.19 6.14
CA SER A 36 -37.23 -29.93 7.38
C SER A 36 -38.46 -30.04 8.29
N ILE A 37 -39.26 -28.98 8.39
CA ILE A 37 -40.53 -28.98 9.13
C ILE A 37 -41.53 -29.94 8.47
N ILE A 38 -41.66 -29.93 7.13
CA ILE A 38 -42.55 -30.82 6.39
C ILE A 38 -42.15 -32.29 6.59
N LEU A 39 -40.86 -32.61 6.50
CA LEU A 39 -40.34 -33.98 6.68
C LEU A 39 -40.52 -34.49 8.12
N PHE A 40 -40.40 -33.60 9.10
CA PHE A 40 -40.72 -33.92 10.50
C PHE A 40 -42.22 -34.16 10.71
N ALA A 41 -43.08 -33.28 10.18
CA ALA A 41 -44.54 -33.42 10.24
C ALA A 41 -45.04 -34.71 9.55
N ALA A 42 -44.40 -35.09 8.44
CA ALA A 42 -44.65 -36.34 7.71
C ALA A 42 -44.12 -37.60 8.43
N LYS A 43 -43.52 -37.47 9.63
CA LYS A 43 -42.89 -38.56 10.42
C LYS A 43 -41.84 -39.35 9.65
N THR A 44 -41.22 -38.72 8.65
CA THR A 44 -40.13 -39.30 7.87
C THR A 44 -38.77 -39.17 8.54
N VAL A 45 -38.65 -38.28 9.53
CA VAL A 45 -37.42 -38.00 10.30
C VAL A 45 -37.77 -38.01 11.80
N ASP A 46 -36.92 -38.63 12.64
CA ASP A 46 -37.11 -38.62 14.09
C ASP A 46 -36.67 -37.29 14.74
N LYS A 47 -36.98 -37.10 16.02
CA LYS A 47 -36.65 -35.87 16.76
C LYS A 47 -35.14 -35.57 16.83
N LYS A 48 -34.30 -36.61 16.94
CA LYS A 48 -32.85 -36.45 17.07
C LYS A 48 -32.26 -35.93 15.76
N HIS A 49 -32.64 -36.56 14.65
CA HIS A 49 -32.19 -36.15 13.32
C HIS A 49 -32.74 -34.78 12.93
N PHE A 50 -34.01 -34.48 13.27
CA PHE A 50 -34.56 -33.14 13.06
C PHE A 50 -33.76 -32.06 13.80
N PHE A 51 -33.38 -32.29 15.05
CA PHE A 51 -32.56 -31.36 15.83
C PHE A 51 -31.16 -31.19 15.24
N ILE A 52 -30.50 -32.29 14.84
CA ILE A 52 -29.18 -32.24 14.18
C ILE A 52 -29.24 -31.44 12.88
N ILE A 53 -30.28 -31.64 12.08
CA ILE A 53 -30.51 -30.91 10.83
C ILE A 53 -30.70 -29.41 11.11
N CYS A 54 -31.53 -29.05 12.09
CA CYS A 54 -31.72 -27.65 12.48
C CYS A 54 -30.41 -27.00 12.97
N LEU A 55 -29.65 -27.71 13.81
CA LEU A 55 -28.36 -27.22 14.31
C LEU A 55 -27.35 -27.02 13.17
N ALA A 56 -27.28 -27.98 12.22
CA ALA A 56 -26.42 -27.86 11.05
C ALA A 56 -26.78 -26.63 10.20
N PHE A 57 -28.07 -26.31 10.06
CA PHE A 57 -28.51 -25.11 9.35
C PHE A 57 -28.18 -23.82 10.10
N VAL A 58 -28.33 -23.79 11.43
CA VAL A 58 -27.93 -22.63 12.23
C VAL A 58 -26.42 -22.39 12.11
N CYS A 59 -25.61 -23.45 12.17
CA CYS A 59 -24.16 -23.34 11.98
C CYS A 59 -23.80 -22.87 10.56
N LEU A 60 -24.45 -23.38 9.52
CA LEU A 60 -24.22 -22.97 8.13
C LEU A 60 -24.65 -21.50 7.90
N PHE A 61 -25.78 -21.10 8.46
CA PHE A 61 -26.24 -19.71 8.43
C PHE A 61 -25.28 -18.76 9.15
N TYR A 62 -24.84 -19.15 10.36
CA TYR A 62 -23.84 -18.39 11.09
C TYR A 62 -22.55 -18.27 10.29
N PHE A 63 -22.07 -19.36 9.68
CA PHE A 63 -20.87 -19.35 8.87
C PHE A 63 -20.97 -18.41 7.66
N THR A 64 -22.09 -18.47 6.94
CA THR A 64 -22.32 -17.63 5.75
C THR A 64 -22.44 -16.15 6.10
N VAL A 65 -23.19 -15.79 7.14
CA VAL A 65 -23.37 -14.39 7.54
C VAL A 65 -22.08 -13.80 8.13
N VAL A 66 -21.40 -14.55 8.99
CA VAL A 66 -20.25 -14.03 9.75
C VAL A 66 -18.95 -14.05 8.94
N PHE A 67 -18.74 -15.06 8.09
CA PHE A 67 -17.49 -15.18 7.33
C PHE A 67 -17.66 -14.83 5.85
N TYR A 68 -18.69 -15.37 5.18
CA TYR A 68 -18.82 -15.20 3.73
C TYR A 68 -19.27 -13.78 3.33
N GLY A 69 -20.24 -13.18 4.04
CA GLY A 69 -20.70 -11.81 3.78
C GLY A 69 -19.57 -10.77 3.84
N PRO A 70 -18.80 -10.71 4.94
CA PRO A 70 -17.62 -9.84 5.03
C PRO A 70 -16.56 -10.17 3.98
N ALA A 71 -16.29 -11.45 3.71
CA ALA A 71 -15.31 -11.85 2.68
C ALA A 71 -15.70 -11.35 1.28
N VAL A 72 -16.97 -11.46 0.88
CA VAL A 72 -17.47 -10.92 -0.39
C VAL A 72 -17.36 -9.40 -0.42
N SER A 73 -17.65 -8.73 0.70
CA SER A 73 -17.55 -7.27 0.81
C SER A 73 -16.10 -6.81 0.66
N ILE A 74 -15.15 -7.50 1.31
CA ILE A 74 -13.71 -7.29 1.16
C ILE A 74 -13.28 -7.55 -0.28
N ALA A 75 -13.69 -8.67 -0.88
CA ALA A 75 -13.32 -9.03 -2.25
C ALA A 75 -13.84 -8.01 -3.29
N LYS A 76 -15.08 -7.54 -3.14
CA LYS A 76 -15.64 -6.46 -3.98
C LYS A 76 -14.93 -5.13 -3.75
N GLY A 77 -14.52 -4.84 -2.52
CA GLY A 77 -13.81 -3.62 -2.16
C GLY A 77 -12.31 -3.63 -2.51
N ALA A 78 -11.69 -4.80 -2.64
CA ALA A 78 -10.26 -4.94 -2.93
C ALA A 78 -9.87 -4.44 -4.34
N GLY A 79 -10.83 -4.39 -5.27
CA GLY A 79 -10.58 -3.96 -6.64
C GLY A 79 -9.59 -4.85 -7.38
N VAL A 80 -9.20 -4.43 -8.58
CA VAL A 80 -8.05 -5.02 -9.29
C VAL A 80 -6.85 -4.16 -8.95
N ILE A 81 -5.75 -4.75 -8.45
CA ILE A 81 -4.47 -4.04 -8.20
C ILE A 81 -4.06 -3.22 -9.44
N TYR A 82 -4.39 -3.75 -10.60
CA TYR A 82 -4.17 -3.15 -11.89
C TYR A 82 -5.41 -2.39 -12.39
N GLY A 83 -5.50 -1.10 -12.03
CA GLY A 83 -6.52 -0.18 -12.51
C GLY A 83 -6.16 0.53 -13.82
N ASN A 84 -7.01 1.45 -14.27
CA ASN A 84 -6.78 2.24 -15.49
C ASN A 84 -5.49 3.08 -15.43
N ASN A 85 -5.17 3.66 -14.27
CA ASN A 85 -3.93 4.44 -14.09
C ASN A 85 -2.68 3.58 -14.33
N TRP A 86 -2.66 2.36 -13.77
CA TRP A 86 -1.60 1.39 -14.05
C TRP A 86 -1.57 1.01 -15.54
N TRP A 87 -2.72 0.75 -16.17
CA TRP A 87 -2.77 0.46 -17.61
C TRP A 87 -2.21 1.56 -18.49
N GLU A 88 -2.65 2.78 -18.28
CA GLU A 88 -2.18 3.94 -19.03
C GLU A 88 -0.68 4.19 -18.80
N SER A 89 -0.19 4.04 -17.55
CA SER A 89 1.24 4.19 -17.27
C SER A 89 2.10 3.15 -17.97
N MET A 90 1.67 1.88 -18.01
CA MET A 90 2.41 0.81 -18.69
C MET A 90 2.45 1.03 -20.21
N LEU A 91 1.32 1.41 -20.81
CA LEU A 91 1.26 1.73 -22.24
C LEU A 91 2.11 2.95 -22.58
N TRP A 92 2.13 3.96 -21.72
CA TRP A 92 3.00 5.11 -21.91
C TRP A 92 4.48 4.69 -21.90
N ILE A 93 4.91 3.89 -20.92
CA ILE A 93 6.29 3.39 -20.86
C ILE A 93 6.63 2.59 -22.13
N LYS A 94 5.75 1.68 -22.56
CA LYS A 94 5.93 0.87 -23.78
C LYS A 94 6.17 1.73 -25.02
N ASN A 95 5.38 2.80 -25.17
CA ASN A 95 5.34 3.59 -26.39
C ASN A 95 6.36 4.75 -26.40
N ASN A 96 6.90 5.14 -25.24
CA ASN A 96 7.74 6.34 -25.11
C ASN A 96 9.17 6.07 -24.61
N THR A 97 9.55 4.82 -24.38
CA THR A 97 10.89 4.46 -23.90
C THR A 97 11.54 3.42 -24.81
N PRO A 98 12.87 3.32 -24.91
CA PRO A 98 13.54 2.22 -25.61
C PRO A 98 13.25 0.86 -24.98
N GLU A 99 13.23 -0.23 -25.78
CA GLU A 99 13.01 -1.60 -25.29
C GLU A 99 14.07 -2.07 -24.26
N CYS A 100 15.25 -1.47 -24.29
CA CYS A 100 16.30 -1.74 -23.33
C CYS A 100 16.05 -1.13 -21.94
N THR A 101 15.07 -0.23 -21.80
CA THR A 101 14.78 0.49 -20.54
C THR A 101 14.47 -0.50 -19.41
N THR A 102 15.01 -0.20 -18.23
CA THR A 102 14.64 -0.88 -16.98
C THR A 102 13.65 0.00 -16.20
N VAL A 103 12.63 -0.61 -15.60
CA VAL A 103 11.68 0.05 -14.69
C VAL A 103 11.97 -0.39 -13.26
N ALA A 104 12.24 0.58 -12.40
CA ALA A 104 12.48 0.41 -10.97
C ALA A 104 11.21 0.71 -10.18
N THR A 105 10.82 -0.23 -9.32
CA THR A 105 9.78 -0.07 -8.29
C THR A 105 9.81 -1.32 -7.42
N TYR A 106 8.98 -1.38 -6.39
CA TYR A 106 8.85 -2.58 -5.56
C TYR A 106 8.34 -3.80 -6.36
N TRP A 107 8.32 -4.98 -5.77
CA TRP A 107 8.20 -6.24 -6.53
C TRP A 107 6.82 -6.54 -7.08
N ASP A 108 5.76 -6.13 -6.37
CA ASP A 108 4.38 -6.48 -6.70
C ASP A 108 3.99 -6.19 -8.17
N PRO A 109 4.31 -5.01 -8.75
CA PRO A 109 3.95 -4.72 -10.14
C PRO A 109 4.84 -5.38 -11.19
N GLY A 110 5.93 -6.06 -10.80
CA GLY A 110 6.99 -6.47 -11.71
C GLY A 110 6.52 -7.30 -12.90
N HIS A 111 5.61 -8.25 -12.68
CA HIS A 111 5.10 -9.11 -13.76
C HIS A 111 4.27 -8.37 -14.80
N PHE A 112 3.41 -7.43 -14.40
CA PHE A 112 2.62 -6.69 -15.37
C PHE A 112 3.43 -5.57 -16.04
N ILE A 113 4.48 -5.04 -15.40
CA ILE A 113 5.45 -4.17 -16.07
C ILE A 113 6.14 -4.96 -17.20
N ALA A 114 6.66 -6.14 -16.89
CA ALA A 114 7.32 -6.99 -17.87
C ALA A 114 6.38 -7.40 -19.02
N ALA A 115 5.13 -7.78 -18.72
CA ALA A 115 4.17 -8.25 -19.72
C ALA A 115 3.61 -7.11 -20.59
N ILE A 116 3.29 -5.96 -20.00
CA ILE A 116 2.50 -4.90 -20.66
C ILE A 116 3.42 -3.78 -21.14
N ALA A 117 4.27 -3.24 -20.26
CA ALA A 117 5.26 -2.24 -20.66
C ALA A 117 6.38 -2.83 -21.53
N GLN A 118 6.58 -4.16 -21.48
CA GLN A 118 7.64 -4.86 -22.21
C GLN A 118 9.03 -4.29 -21.88
N ARG A 119 9.26 -4.00 -20.60
CA ARG A 119 10.53 -3.50 -20.07
C ARG A 119 11.07 -4.43 -19.00
N ALA A 120 12.39 -4.43 -18.83
CA ALA A 120 12.99 -5.15 -17.72
C ALA A 120 12.61 -4.47 -16.41
N VAL A 121 12.59 -5.24 -15.33
CA VAL A 121 12.35 -4.74 -13.98
C VAL A 121 13.54 -5.00 -13.09
N VAL A 122 13.74 -4.13 -12.10
CA VAL A 122 14.75 -4.35 -11.05
C VAL A 122 14.46 -5.67 -10.32
N PHE A 123 13.18 -5.89 -10.00
CA PHE A 123 12.75 -6.96 -9.11
C PHE A 123 11.27 -7.30 -9.33
N ASP A 124 10.91 -8.57 -9.23
CA ASP A 124 9.53 -9.07 -9.32
C ASP A 124 9.31 -10.29 -8.40
N GLY A 125 8.08 -10.83 -8.39
CA GLY A 125 7.71 -11.96 -7.54
C GLY A 125 8.44 -13.27 -7.87
N ALA A 126 8.88 -13.46 -9.12
CA ALA A 126 9.65 -14.65 -9.51
C ALA A 126 11.12 -14.56 -9.11
N SER A 127 11.64 -13.34 -8.90
CA SER A 127 13.02 -13.08 -8.51
C SER A 127 13.19 -12.79 -7.01
N GLN A 128 12.18 -13.09 -6.17
CA GLN A 128 12.19 -12.75 -4.73
C GLN A 128 13.40 -13.27 -3.94
N ASN A 129 13.87 -14.47 -4.28
CA ASN A 129 15.05 -15.09 -3.68
C ASN A 129 16.29 -14.96 -4.58
N ASP A 130 16.19 -14.26 -5.70
CA ASP A 130 17.30 -14.10 -6.62
C ASP A 130 18.29 -13.09 -6.08
N GLN A 131 19.55 -13.50 -6.10
CA GLN A 131 20.67 -12.63 -5.84
C GLN A 131 21.17 -12.02 -7.15
N ILE A 132 21.66 -10.79 -7.08
CA ILE A 132 22.48 -10.23 -8.15
C ILE A 132 23.94 -10.40 -7.79
N TYR A 133 24.71 -10.96 -8.71
CA TYR A 133 26.16 -11.13 -8.61
C TYR A 133 26.81 -10.11 -9.53
N TYR A 134 27.70 -9.25 -9.02
CA TYR A 134 28.37 -8.27 -9.86
C TYR A 134 29.82 -8.01 -9.47
N THR A 135 30.61 -7.54 -10.43
CA THR A 135 31.89 -6.88 -10.20
C THR A 135 31.76 -5.39 -10.50
N TYR A 136 32.57 -4.57 -9.84
CA TYR A 136 32.67 -3.14 -10.09
C TYR A 136 34.14 -2.79 -10.34
N ASP A 137 34.43 -2.19 -11.49
CA ASP A 137 35.80 -1.84 -11.90
C ASP A 137 36.18 -0.39 -11.56
N GLY A 138 35.29 0.36 -10.92
CA GLY A 138 35.46 1.80 -10.65
C GLY A 138 34.58 2.69 -11.52
N GLU A 139 34.04 2.18 -12.63
CA GLU A 139 33.17 2.92 -13.56
C GLU A 139 31.92 2.13 -13.96
N ASN A 140 32.03 0.80 -14.12
CA ASN A 140 31.00 -0.07 -14.66
C ASN A 140 30.69 -1.24 -13.73
N TYR A 141 29.42 -1.63 -13.71
CA TYR A 141 28.95 -2.85 -13.08
C TYR A 141 28.84 -3.95 -14.13
N THR A 142 29.49 -5.09 -13.92
CA THR A 142 29.29 -6.30 -14.73
C THR A 142 28.48 -7.31 -13.94
N VAL A 143 27.31 -7.69 -14.45
CA VAL A 143 26.40 -8.63 -13.78
C VAL A 143 26.63 -10.06 -14.27
N TYR A 144 26.65 -11.02 -13.34
CA TYR A 144 26.90 -12.44 -13.59
C TYR A 144 25.66 -13.28 -13.23
N THR A 145 25.52 -14.41 -13.92
CA THR A 145 24.45 -15.39 -13.64
C THR A 145 24.77 -16.34 -12.49
N ARG A 146 26.03 -16.40 -12.06
CA ARG A 146 26.52 -17.21 -10.93
C ARG A 146 27.62 -16.44 -10.19
N PRO A 147 27.76 -16.62 -8.87
CA PRO A 147 28.83 -15.98 -8.11
C PRO A 147 30.19 -16.56 -8.51
N ASN A 148 31.22 -15.73 -8.45
CA ASN A 148 32.62 -16.13 -8.45
C ASN A 148 33.34 -15.44 -7.28
N GLU A 149 34.63 -15.75 -7.08
CA GLU A 149 35.43 -15.22 -5.97
C GLU A 149 35.53 -13.69 -5.93
N ASN A 150 35.26 -13.01 -7.05
CA ASN A 150 35.33 -11.56 -7.18
C ASN A 150 33.95 -10.87 -7.21
N THR A 151 32.84 -11.63 -7.20
CA THR A 151 31.50 -11.05 -7.25
C THR A 151 31.00 -10.65 -5.87
N THR A 152 30.40 -9.47 -5.79
CA THR A 152 29.57 -9.06 -4.65
C THR A 152 28.14 -9.57 -4.87
N THR A 153 27.52 -10.08 -3.81
CA THR A 153 26.17 -10.66 -3.83
C THR A 153 25.20 -9.75 -3.09
N HIS A 154 24.13 -9.32 -3.75
CA HIS A 154 23.07 -8.51 -3.13
C HIS A 154 21.69 -9.14 -3.34
N ALA A 155 20.83 -9.02 -2.32
CA ALA A 155 19.43 -9.36 -2.45
C ALA A 155 18.67 -8.21 -3.11
N ARG A 156 18.02 -8.47 -4.24
CA ARG A 156 17.32 -7.41 -5.01
C ARG A 156 16.23 -6.72 -4.20
N ILE A 157 15.54 -7.46 -3.33
CA ILE A 157 14.57 -6.92 -2.37
C ILE A 157 15.21 -5.86 -1.47
N GLN A 158 16.42 -6.10 -0.95
CA GLN A 158 17.09 -5.17 -0.04
C GLN A 158 17.57 -3.93 -0.79
N ASP A 159 18.08 -4.08 -2.01
CA ASP A 159 18.51 -2.95 -2.83
C ASP A 159 17.35 -2.01 -3.15
N ILE A 160 16.22 -2.52 -3.68
CA ILE A 160 15.08 -1.66 -4.01
C ILE A 160 14.41 -1.07 -2.76
N SER A 161 14.35 -1.86 -1.68
CA SER A 161 13.86 -1.39 -0.39
C SER A 161 14.71 -0.26 0.18
N THR A 162 16.03 -0.38 0.03
CA THR A 162 16.98 0.66 0.46
C THR A 162 16.90 1.89 -0.44
N ALA A 163 16.73 1.72 -1.75
CA ALA A 163 16.49 2.83 -2.65
C ALA A 163 15.21 3.61 -2.27
N LEU A 164 14.12 2.92 -1.93
CA LEU A 164 12.88 3.55 -1.46
C LEU A 164 13.06 4.28 -0.12
N PHE A 165 13.73 3.66 0.84
CA PHE A 165 13.85 4.14 2.22
C PHE A 165 14.89 5.24 2.42
N THR A 166 16.01 5.19 1.69
CA THR A 166 17.12 6.12 1.93
C THR A 166 16.74 7.56 1.61
N GLY A 167 17.18 8.49 2.45
CA GLY A 167 17.16 9.92 2.12
C GLY A 167 18.40 10.41 1.37
N ASN A 168 19.40 9.55 1.20
CA ASN A 168 20.62 9.83 0.44
C ASN A 168 20.44 9.43 -1.02
N GLU A 169 20.19 10.42 -1.88
CA GLU A 169 19.98 10.22 -3.31
C GLU A 169 21.15 9.47 -3.97
N THR A 170 22.39 9.78 -3.63
CA THR A 170 23.57 9.08 -4.15
C THR A 170 23.53 7.58 -3.84
N GLN A 171 23.11 7.19 -2.63
CA GLN A 171 22.97 5.79 -2.27
C GLN A 171 21.93 5.07 -3.14
N ALA A 172 20.77 5.70 -3.38
CA ALA A 172 19.76 5.15 -4.27
C ALA A 172 20.31 4.99 -5.70
N MET A 173 21.04 5.99 -6.20
CA MET A 173 21.64 5.96 -7.53
C MET A 173 22.66 4.83 -7.69
N GLU A 174 23.55 4.60 -6.71
CA GLU A 174 24.51 3.50 -6.75
C GLU A 174 23.83 2.13 -6.75
N LEU A 175 22.69 1.98 -6.06
CA LEU A 175 21.90 0.75 -6.10
C LEU A 175 21.25 0.55 -7.47
N LEU A 176 20.60 1.58 -8.01
CA LEU A 176 19.87 1.52 -9.27
C LEU A 176 20.80 1.29 -10.48
N LYS A 177 22.02 1.84 -10.47
CA LYS A 177 23.01 1.66 -11.56
C LYS A 177 23.28 0.20 -11.91
N LYS A 178 23.19 -0.70 -10.92
CA LYS A 178 23.44 -2.15 -11.05
C LYS A 178 22.43 -2.86 -11.93
N TYR A 179 21.23 -2.30 -12.09
CA TYR A 179 20.11 -2.93 -12.80
C TYR A 179 19.91 -2.40 -14.23
N ARG A 180 20.85 -1.59 -14.73
CA ARG A 180 20.84 -1.15 -16.13
C ARG A 180 21.22 -2.30 -17.06
N LYS A 181 20.58 -2.35 -18.23
CA LYS A 181 21.03 -3.26 -19.29
C LYS A 181 22.34 -2.72 -19.90
N PRO A 182 23.29 -3.59 -20.26
CA PRO A 182 24.50 -3.17 -20.98
C PRO A 182 24.16 -2.32 -22.21
N GLY A 183 24.81 -1.16 -22.35
CA GLY A 183 24.58 -0.24 -23.46
C GLY A 183 23.29 0.59 -23.37
N CYS A 184 22.54 0.53 -22.25
CA CYS A 184 21.31 1.28 -22.07
C CYS A 184 21.35 2.09 -20.76
N ASN A 185 21.21 3.42 -20.87
CA ASN A 185 21.17 4.32 -19.71
C ASN A 185 19.75 4.69 -19.28
N ASP A 186 18.72 4.29 -20.03
CA ASP A 186 17.34 4.62 -19.70
C ASP A 186 16.82 3.76 -18.54
N MET A 187 16.41 4.45 -17.48
CA MET A 187 15.66 3.85 -16.38
C MET A 187 14.52 4.79 -15.96
N TYR A 188 13.38 4.19 -15.63
CA TYR A 188 12.26 4.89 -15.05
C TYR A 188 11.96 4.32 -13.67
N PHE A 189 11.52 5.17 -12.74
CA PHE A 189 11.13 4.76 -11.41
C PHE A 189 9.65 5.05 -11.20
N ILE A 190 8.91 4.05 -10.70
CA ILE A 190 7.48 4.19 -10.35
C ILE A 190 7.35 4.28 -8.83
N ALA A 191 6.79 5.40 -8.37
CA ALA A 191 6.31 5.57 -7.01
C ALA A 191 4.78 5.47 -7.02
N SER A 192 4.24 4.40 -6.44
CA SER A 192 2.80 4.12 -6.41
C SER A 192 2.22 4.23 -4.99
N ASN A 193 0.91 4.47 -4.91
CA ASN A 193 0.21 4.71 -3.64
C ASN A 193 0.20 3.48 -2.71
N ASP A 194 0.25 2.26 -3.25
CA ASP A 194 0.28 1.03 -2.46
C ASP A 194 1.55 0.92 -1.60
N LEU A 195 2.64 1.57 -2.03
CA LEU A 195 3.90 1.62 -1.29
C LEU A 195 3.79 2.38 0.03
N ILE A 196 2.77 3.24 0.20
CA ILE A 196 2.46 3.90 1.48
C ILE A 196 2.14 2.83 2.52
N PHE A 197 1.22 1.91 2.21
CA PHE A 197 0.80 0.86 3.14
C PHE A 197 1.83 -0.26 3.30
N LYS A 198 2.80 -0.34 2.39
CA LYS A 198 3.89 -1.31 2.42
C LYS A 198 5.17 -0.77 3.05
N SER A 199 5.15 0.45 3.60
CA SER A 199 6.36 1.08 4.12
C SER A 199 7.04 0.32 5.23
N GLY A 200 6.25 -0.37 6.06
CA GLY A 200 6.80 -1.27 7.07
C GLY A 200 7.68 -2.37 6.47
N TRP A 201 7.34 -2.90 5.29
CA TRP A 201 8.09 -3.98 4.66
C TRP A 201 9.35 -3.51 3.96
N TRP A 202 9.27 -2.46 3.14
CA TRP A 202 10.48 -1.96 2.50
C TRP A 202 11.43 -1.30 3.51
N SER A 203 10.96 -0.71 4.61
CA SER A 203 11.88 -0.25 5.64
C SER A 203 12.53 -1.42 6.40
N TYR A 204 11.75 -2.49 6.63
CA TYR A 204 12.26 -3.72 7.25
C TYR A 204 13.39 -4.32 6.43
N PHE A 205 13.18 -4.57 5.14
CA PHE A 205 14.20 -5.18 4.29
C PHE A 205 15.42 -4.27 4.11
N SER A 206 15.23 -2.95 4.08
CA SER A 206 16.36 -2.02 4.01
C SER A 206 17.25 -2.07 5.25
N THR A 207 16.64 -2.20 6.44
CA THR A 207 17.36 -2.15 7.73
C THR A 207 17.77 -3.52 8.27
N TRP A 208 17.42 -4.60 7.58
CA TRP A 208 17.74 -5.96 7.97
C TRP A 208 19.23 -6.27 7.84
N THR A 209 19.81 -6.91 8.86
CA THR A 209 21.13 -7.55 8.80
C THR A 209 21.05 -8.97 9.35
N PRO A 210 22.04 -9.85 9.08
CA PRO A 210 22.04 -11.21 9.65
C PRO A 210 21.97 -11.23 11.18
N GLU A 211 22.49 -10.19 11.84
CA GLU A 211 22.53 -10.06 13.30
C GLU A 211 21.29 -9.35 13.88
N LYS A 212 20.57 -8.58 13.06
CA LYS A 212 19.46 -7.74 13.49
C LYS A 212 18.29 -7.81 12.52
N HIS A 213 17.12 -8.21 13.03
CA HIS A 213 15.87 -8.09 12.30
C HIS A 213 15.63 -6.64 11.84
N GLY A 214 15.01 -6.49 10.67
CA GLY A 214 14.63 -5.18 10.14
C GLY A 214 13.65 -4.44 11.05
N THR A 215 13.65 -3.12 10.96
CA THR A 215 12.70 -2.24 11.64
C THR A 215 11.61 -1.78 10.68
N GLN A 216 10.36 -1.91 11.11
CA GLN A 216 9.19 -1.46 10.34
C GLN A 216 8.87 0.00 10.68
N TYR A 217 8.76 0.85 9.66
CA TYR A 217 8.33 2.23 9.76
C TYR A 217 7.11 2.44 8.84
N GLY A 218 6.04 2.95 9.41
CA GLY A 218 4.73 3.09 8.76
C GLY A 218 4.34 4.54 8.52
N TYR A 219 3.83 4.86 7.34
CA TYR A 219 2.96 6.04 7.21
C TYR A 219 1.62 5.75 7.89
N GLN A 220 1.18 6.66 8.75
CA GLN A 220 -0.10 6.51 9.45
C GLN A 220 -1.14 7.44 8.85
N ILE A 221 -2.13 6.89 8.16
CA ILE A 221 -3.23 7.67 7.58
C ILE A 221 -4.36 7.77 8.60
N MET A 222 -4.77 8.99 8.91
CA MET A 222 -5.82 9.26 9.89
C MET A 222 -6.91 10.09 9.24
N GLN A 223 -8.17 9.67 9.42
CA GLN A 223 -9.33 10.30 8.81
C GLN A 223 -9.88 11.38 9.74
N ARG A 224 -10.40 12.47 9.18
CA ARG A 224 -11.01 13.54 9.97
C ARG A 224 -12.26 13.02 10.66
N VAL A 225 -12.29 13.14 11.98
CA VAL A 225 -13.44 12.79 12.82
C VAL A 225 -14.21 14.01 13.29
N SER A 226 -13.59 15.19 13.37
CA SER A 226 -14.26 16.42 13.78
C SER A 226 -13.60 17.67 13.19
N ALA A 227 -14.37 18.76 13.15
CA ALA A 227 -13.90 20.11 12.90
C ALA A 227 -14.63 21.04 13.87
N GLN A 228 -13.91 21.69 14.77
CA GLN A 228 -14.47 22.53 15.82
C GLN A 228 -13.92 23.95 15.72
N GLN A 229 -14.82 24.94 15.75
CA GLN A 229 -14.42 26.35 15.85
C GLN A 229 -13.89 26.62 17.25
N VAL A 230 -12.81 27.39 17.34
CA VAL A 230 -12.20 27.88 18.59
C VAL A 230 -12.26 29.42 18.56
N PRO A 231 -13.42 30.03 18.89
CA PRO A 231 -13.65 31.47 18.71
C PRO A 231 -12.66 32.34 19.48
N SER A 232 -12.21 31.88 20.66
CA SER A 232 -11.25 32.60 21.50
C SER A 232 -9.89 32.81 20.85
N GLN A 233 -9.52 31.97 19.88
CA GLN A 233 -8.26 32.06 19.15
C GLN A 233 -8.43 32.41 17.67
N ASN A 234 -9.68 32.63 17.23
CA ASN A 234 -10.04 32.79 15.83
C ASN A 234 -9.44 31.68 14.94
N ALA A 235 -9.61 30.44 15.40
CA ALA A 235 -8.98 29.25 14.82
C ALA A 235 -9.98 28.10 14.66
N VAL A 236 -9.63 27.11 13.83
CA VAL A 236 -10.37 25.85 13.69
C VAL A 236 -9.48 24.69 14.12
N ALA A 237 -9.99 23.82 14.99
CA ALA A 237 -9.33 22.59 15.37
C ALA A 237 -9.94 21.40 14.61
N TYR A 238 -9.12 20.73 13.81
CA TYR A 238 -9.48 19.51 13.09
C TYR A 238 -8.91 18.29 13.82
N SER A 239 -9.76 17.35 14.23
CA SER A 239 -9.29 16.10 14.84
C SER A 239 -9.30 14.97 13.81
N PHE A 240 -8.22 14.20 13.78
CA PHE A 240 -8.02 13.05 12.91
C PHE A 240 -7.72 11.81 13.75
N ALA A 241 -8.36 10.69 13.45
CA ALA A 241 -8.18 9.42 14.15
C ALA A 241 -8.05 8.26 13.15
N ASP A 242 -7.35 7.20 13.57
CA ASP A 242 -7.40 5.91 12.87
C ASP A 242 -8.62 5.12 13.39
N SER A 243 -9.43 4.57 12.48
CA SER A 243 -10.53 3.69 12.83
C SER A 243 -10.12 2.47 13.65
N ASN A 244 -8.88 1.99 13.49
CA ASN A 244 -8.34 0.84 14.22
C ASN A 244 -7.70 1.24 15.56
N ASN A 245 -7.38 2.52 15.74
CA ASN A 245 -6.76 3.04 16.96
C ASN A 245 -7.32 4.43 17.28
N PRO A 246 -8.58 4.52 17.74
CA PRO A 246 -9.26 5.80 17.93
C PRO A 246 -8.67 6.64 19.07
N ASP A 247 -7.87 6.03 19.95
CA ASP A 247 -7.19 6.71 21.06
C ASP A 247 -5.98 7.52 20.61
N GLN A 248 -5.46 7.26 19.41
CA GLN A 248 -4.45 8.11 18.77
C GLN A 248 -5.17 9.16 17.94
N VAL A 249 -5.11 10.41 18.36
CA VAL A 249 -5.72 11.53 17.66
C VAL A 249 -4.65 12.56 17.31
N ILE A 250 -4.59 12.95 16.05
CA ILE A 250 -3.86 14.15 15.62
C ILE A 250 -4.84 15.30 15.58
N VAL A 251 -4.50 16.40 16.24
CA VAL A 251 -5.25 17.65 16.16
C VAL A 251 -4.44 18.65 15.36
N VAL A 252 -5.01 19.12 14.25
CA VAL A 252 -4.46 20.21 13.44
C VAL A 252 -5.22 21.49 13.77
N PHE A 253 -4.52 22.47 14.34
CA PHE A 253 -5.02 23.81 14.60
C PHE A 253 -4.71 24.70 13.41
N ASP A 254 -5.74 25.20 12.73
CA ASP A 254 -5.65 26.21 11.68
C ASP A 254 -5.95 27.58 12.27
N LYS A 255 -4.94 28.45 12.31
CA LYS A 255 -5.07 29.84 12.73
C LYS A 255 -4.81 30.73 11.51
N GLN A 256 -5.89 31.10 10.82
CA GLN A 256 -5.83 31.99 9.64
C GLN A 256 -4.90 31.50 8.53
N GLY A 257 -4.85 30.18 8.30
CA GLY A 257 -4.01 29.55 7.29
C GLY A 257 -2.64 29.09 7.79
N GLU A 258 -2.25 29.43 9.02
CA GLU A 258 -1.07 28.85 9.67
C GLU A 258 -1.48 27.60 10.46
N LEU A 259 -1.07 26.42 9.96
CA LEU A 259 -1.43 25.14 10.58
C LEU A 259 -0.37 24.69 11.58
N ARG A 260 -0.80 24.13 12.72
CA ARG A 260 0.06 23.43 13.70
C ARG A 260 -0.56 22.09 14.06
N ALA A 261 0.26 21.05 14.20
CA ALA A 261 -0.21 19.71 14.54
C ALA A 261 0.25 19.27 15.93
N THR A 262 -0.63 18.56 16.62
CA THR A 262 -0.35 17.95 17.93
C THR A 262 -0.86 16.51 17.96
N PHE A 263 -0.15 15.60 18.63
CA PHE A 263 -0.71 14.34 19.09
C PHE A 263 -1.43 14.55 20.41
N GLN A 264 -2.68 14.10 20.47
CA GLN A 264 -3.43 14.01 21.71
C GLN A 264 -3.23 12.60 22.30
N GLN A 265 -2.69 12.54 23.52
CA GLN A 265 -2.59 11.33 24.32
C GLN A 265 -3.28 11.57 25.66
N GLY A 266 -4.52 11.09 25.78
CA GLY A 266 -5.40 11.45 26.90
C GLY A 266 -5.67 12.95 26.95
N ASN A 267 -5.23 13.60 28.04
CA ASN A 267 -5.36 15.06 28.24
C ASN A 267 -4.10 15.85 27.83
N SER A 268 -3.04 15.17 27.36
CA SER A 268 -1.79 15.83 26.96
C SER A 268 -1.77 16.06 25.46
N PHE A 269 -1.30 17.24 25.05
CA PHE A 269 -1.08 17.61 23.65
C PHE A 269 0.41 17.76 23.41
N LEU A 270 0.96 16.93 22.53
CA LEU A 270 2.37 16.94 22.16
C LEU A 270 2.50 17.51 20.75
N THR A 271 3.21 18.61 20.60
CA THR A 271 3.42 19.28 19.31
C THR A 271 4.26 18.40 18.40
N ILE A 272 3.80 18.24 17.16
CA ILE A 272 4.53 17.56 16.09
C ILE A 272 5.38 18.59 15.36
N LYS A 273 6.62 18.23 15.08
CA LYS A 273 7.65 19.14 14.57
C LYS A 273 7.26 19.80 13.28
N ASP A 274 6.91 19.03 12.26
CA ASP A 274 6.68 19.55 10.91
C ASP A 274 5.24 19.28 10.47
N ILE A 275 4.65 20.22 9.74
CA ILE A 275 3.38 20.03 9.03
C ILE A 275 3.49 20.61 7.62
N PHE A 276 3.15 19.77 6.63
CA PHE A 276 2.99 20.16 5.24
C PHE A 276 1.51 20.28 4.89
N TYR A 277 1.14 21.36 4.22
CA TYR A 277 -0.21 21.59 3.71
C TYR A 277 -0.15 22.44 2.45
N VAL A 278 -1.21 22.38 1.65
CA VAL A 278 -1.38 23.24 0.47
C VAL A 278 -2.28 24.41 0.87
N ASP A 279 -1.82 25.63 0.64
CA ASP A 279 -2.58 26.83 0.96
C ASP A 279 -3.68 27.12 -0.08
N ALA A 280 -4.45 28.19 0.14
CA ALA A 280 -5.54 28.59 -0.76
C ALA A 280 -5.08 28.97 -2.18
N THR A 281 -3.78 29.24 -2.39
CA THR A 281 -3.20 29.57 -3.69
C THR A 281 -2.71 28.33 -4.45
N GLY A 282 -2.73 27.17 -3.80
CA GLY A 282 -2.19 25.93 -4.35
C GLY A 282 -0.69 25.74 -4.08
N GLN A 283 -0.08 26.60 -3.25
CA GLN A 283 1.32 26.48 -2.86
C GLN A 283 1.46 25.50 -1.68
N GLY A 284 2.37 24.54 -1.80
CA GLY A 284 2.71 23.62 -0.70
C GLY A 284 3.64 24.30 0.30
N LEU A 285 3.20 24.44 1.55
CA LEU A 285 3.95 25.07 2.64
C LEU A 285 4.37 24.04 3.68
N ILE A 286 5.55 24.22 4.26
CA ILE A 286 5.98 23.52 5.48
C ILE A 286 6.04 24.53 6.61
N THR A 287 5.42 24.21 7.75
CA THR A 287 5.67 24.95 8.99
C THR A 287 6.31 24.03 10.02
N SER A 288 7.34 24.55 10.68
CA SER A 288 8.11 23.83 11.69
C SER A 288 7.90 24.44 13.08
N ALA A 289 7.90 23.61 14.11
CA ALA A 289 7.89 23.98 15.51
C ALA A 289 9.23 23.54 16.16
N PRO A 290 10.19 24.46 16.39
CA PRO A 290 11.52 24.12 16.91
C PRO A 290 11.50 23.40 18.27
N ASP A 291 10.54 23.75 19.13
CA ASP A 291 10.37 23.20 20.48
C ASP A 291 9.39 22.01 20.54
N ALA A 292 9.16 21.34 19.41
CA ALA A 292 8.22 20.22 19.33
C ALA A 292 8.66 19.02 20.17
N GLN A 293 7.68 18.35 20.80
CA GLN A 293 7.92 17.16 21.61
C GLN A 293 7.97 15.87 20.77
N VAL A 294 7.38 15.89 19.57
CA VAL A 294 7.32 14.74 18.67
C VAL A 294 8.00 15.09 17.35
N ASN A 295 9.07 14.37 17.03
CA ASN A 295 9.70 14.41 15.70
C ASN A 295 8.81 13.69 14.69
N GLY A 296 8.78 14.16 13.45
CA GLY A 296 7.89 13.65 12.42
C GLY A 296 7.24 14.80 11.65
N MET A 297 6.57 14.45 10.57
CA MET A 297 5.80 15.37 9.75
C MET A 297 4.34 14.93 9.66
N VAL A 298 3.40 15.88 9.75
CA VAL A 298 2.02 15.69 9.33
C VAL A 298 1.85 16.23 7.91
N TYR A 299 1.42 15.38 6.97
CA TYR A 299 1.04 15.77 5.62
C TYR A 299 -0.48 15.87 5.52
N VAL A 300 -0.99 17.07 5.27
CA VAL A 300 -2.43 17.33 5.14
C VAL A 300 -2.86 17.05 3.70
N LEU A 301 -3.81 16.14 3.51
CA LEU A 301 -4.38 15.85 2.20
C LEU A 301 -5.35 16.97 1.81
N GLY A 302 -5.31 17.41 0.54
CA GLY A 302 -5.81 18.72 0.09
C GLY A 302 -7.28 19.11 0.33
N ASN A 303 -8.12 18.22 0.87
CA ASN A 303 -9.49 18.55 1.30
C ASN A 303 -9.66 18.60 2.83
N ASN A 304 -8.55 18.52 3.58
CA ASN A 304 -8.49 18.39 5.04
C ASN A 304 -9.37 17.23 5.57
N ASN A 305 -9.67 16.22 4.77
CA ASN A 305 -10.45 15.05 5.20
C ASN A 305 -9.56 13.96 5.80
N ALA A 306 -8.26 14.01 5.56
CA ALA A 306 -7.31 13.08 6.13
C ALA A 306 -5.93 13.73 6.28
N VAL A 307 -5.15 13.18 7.19
CA VAL A 307 -3.73 13.49 7.35
C VAL A 307 -2.92 12.21 7.29
N ILE A 308 -1.64 12.35 6.94
CA ILE A 308 -0.66 11.28 7.00
C ILE A 308 0.43 11.71 7.95
N TYR A 309 0.63 10.97 9.04
CA TYR A 309 1.80 11.13 9.87
C TYR A 309 2.97 10.32 9.30
N MET A 310 4.09 10.99 9.11
CA MET A 310 5.35 10.45 8.63
C MET A 310 6.35 10.45 9.80
N PRO A 311 6.81 9.28 10.26
CA PRO A 311 7.88 9.22 11.25
C PRO A 311 9.19 9.75 10.64
N PRO A 312 10.13 10.25 11.47
CA PRO A 312 11.34 10.94 11.01
C PRO A 312 12.22 10.10 10.07
N GLU A 313 12.20 8.79 10.21
CA GLU A 313 12.93 7.87 9.33
C GLU A 313 12.38 7.83 7.91
N LEU A 314 11.11 8.19 7.70
CA LEU A 314 10.46 8.20 6.39
C LEU A 314 10.41 9.58 5.75
N GLU A 315 10.45 10.66 6.54
CA GLU A 315 10.27 12.05 6.07
C GLU A 315 11.17 12.39 4.88
N GLN A 316 12.43 11.95 4.92
CA GLN A 316 13.42 12.29 3.90
C GLN A 316 13.64 11.19 2.88
N SER A 317 12.92 10.07 2.98
CA SER A 317 13.07 8.92 2.08
C SER A 317 12.84 9.31 0.63
N LEU A 318 13.51 8.62 -0.29
CA LEU A 318 13.32 8.81 -1.73
C LEU A 318 11.84 8.65 -2.11
N PHE A 319 11.18 7.62 -1.56
CA PHE A 319 9.75 7.42 -1.78
C PHE A 319 8.93 8.65 -1.35
N THR A 320 9.20 9.22 -0.18
CA THR A 320 8.48 10.42 0.29
C THR A 320 8.65 11.58 -0.67
N LYS A 321 9.89 11.86 -1.08
CA LYS A 321 10.20 12.95 -2.01
C LYS A 321 9.51 12.74 -3.36
N MET A 322 9.56 11.53 -3.90
CA MET A 322 8.91 11.20 -5.17
C MET A 322 7.38 11.26 -5.06
N PHE A 323 6.80 10.54 -4.11
CA PHE A 323 5.35 10.34 -4.06
C PHE A 323 4.61 11.55 -3.50
N PHE A 324 5.02 12.10 -2.36
CA PHE A 324 4.30 13.19 -1.70
C PHE A 324 4.71 14.57 -2.22
N PHE A 325 5.94 14.70 -2.74
CA PHE A 325 6.51 15.98 -3.15
C PHE A 325 6.92 16.05 -4.63
N ASN A 326 6.46 15.12 -5.47
CA ASN A 326 6.70 15.10 -6.92
C ASN A 326 8.19 15.21 -7.29
N GLY A 327 9.07 14.61 -6.49
CA GLY A 327 10.52 14.62 -6.67
C GLY A 327 11.21 15.90 -6.23
N ALA A 328 10.55 16.77 -5.48
CA ALA A 328 11.17 18.00 -5.02
C ALA A 328 12.43 17.75 -4.20
N GLY A 329 13.47 18.52 -4.50
CA GLY A 329 14.81 18.38 -3.92
C GLY A 329 15.64 17.24 -4.50
N LEU A 330 15.12 16.43 -5.42
CA LEU A 330 15.88 15.41 -6.14
C LEU A 330 16.54 16.01 -7.38
N LYS A 331 17.74 15.52 -7.71
CA LYS A 331 18.54 15.93 -8.88
C LYS A 331 18.60 14.87 -9.96
N ASN A 332 18.47 13.61 -9.59
CA ASN A 332 18.60 12.47 -10.48
C ASN A 332 17.23 11.88 -10.87
N PHE A 333 16.12 12.37 -10.30
CA PHE A 333 14.77 11.87 -10.57
C PHE A 333 13.91 13.00 -11.14
N GLU A 334 13.68 12.96 -12.45
CA GLU A 334 12.80 13.91 -13.14
C GLU A 334 11.36 13.39 -13.08
N PHE A 335 10.45 14.21 -12.56
CA PHE A 335 9.02 13.91 -12.60
C PHE A 335 8.46 13.99 -14.02
N ILE A 336 7.85 12.90 -14.49
CA ILE A 336 7.34 12.80 -15.86
C ILE A 336 5.83 12.95 -15.90
N LYS A 337 5.13 12.15 -15.10
CA LYS A 337 3.66 12.11 -15.13
C LYS A 337 3.07 11.51 -13.86
N ASP A 338 1.93 12.06 -13.46
CA ASP A 338 1.05 11.49 -12.44
C ASP A 338 -0.19 10.88 -13.13
N TYR A 339 -0.47 9.62 -12.81
CA TYR A 339 -1.67 8.90 -13.22
C TYR A 339 -2.59 8.77 -12.01
N GLY A 340 -3.51 9.74 -11.86
CA GLY A 340 -4.60 9.69 -10.90
C GLY A 340 -4.20 9.70 -9.43
N GLN A 341 -3.02 10.24 -9.08
CA GLN A 341 -2.40 10.17 -7.75
C GLN A 341 -2.13 8.74 -7.26
N GLU A 342 -2.25 7.75 -8.16
CA GLU A 342 -2.03 6.34 -7.87
C GLU A 342 -0.63 5.91 -8.29
N VAL A 343 -0.19 6.35 -9.48
CA VAL A 343 1.11 5.99 -10.06
C VAL A 343 1.83 7.26 -10.50
N LYS A 344 3.00 7.53 -9.91
CA LYS A 344 3.89 8.63 -10.31
C LYS A 344 5.12 8.08 -10.99
N LEU A 345 5.36 8.54 -12.21
CA LEU A 345 6.44 8.09 -13.07
C LEU A 345 7.57 9.11 -13.09
N PHE A 346 8.80 8.63 -12.88
CA PHE A 346 10.00 9.44 -12.89
C PHE A 346 11.03 8.88 -13.87
N LYS A 347 11.75 9.75 -14.58
CA LYS A 347 12.94 9.36 -15.34
C LYS A 347 14.17 9.48 -14.44
N VAL A 348 15.03 8.47 -14.47
CA VAL A 348 16.26 8.41 -13.69
C VAL A 348 17.44 8.87 -14.55
N HIS A 349 18.17 9.88 -14.08
CA HIS A 349 19.32 10.50 -14.73
C HIS A 349 20.61 10.12 -14.02
N PHE A 350 21.39 9.21 -14.61
CA PHE A 350 22.63 8.70 -14.02
C PHE A 350 23.85 9.64 -14.19
N ASP A 351 23.73 10.63 -15.06
CA ASP A 351 24.73 11.67 -15.33
C ASP A 351 24.56 12.92 -14.46
N GLY A 352 23.51 12.99 -13.64
CA GLY A 352 23.23 14.14 -12.77
C GLY A 352 22.56 15.33 -13.45
N ASN A 353 22.03 15.16 -14.67
CA ASN A 353 21.41 16.23 -15.45
C ASN A 353 19.89 16.42 -15.20
N GLY A 354 19.32 15.81 -14.16
CA GLY A 354 17.91 16.03 -13.84
C GLY A 354 17.67 17.44 -13.29
N GLN A 355 16.54 18.03 -13.68
CA GLN A 355 16.14 19.35 -13.18
C GLN A 355 15.60 19.26 -11.76
N THR A 356 16.17 20.04 -10.83
CA THR A 356 15.68 20.09 -9.45
C THR A 356 14.35 20.84 -9.38
N VAL A 357 13.29 20.15 -8.98
CA VAL A 357 12.03 20.79 -8.59
C VAL A 357 12.17 21.30 -7.15
N VAL A 358 11.82 22.56 -6.89
CA VAL A 358 11.84 23.14 -5.54
C VAL A 358 10.41 23.21 -5.03
N VAL A 359 10.12 22.54 -3.92
CA VAL A 359 8.95 22.89 -3.09
C VAL A 359 9.36 24.15 -2.33
N ARG A 360 8.65 25.25 -2.56
CA ARG A 360 8.90 26.53 -1.90
C ARG A 360 7.92 26.75 -0.78
#